data_AF-A0A969NEF8-F1
#
_entry.id   AF-A0A969NEF8-F1
#
_cell.length_a   1.000
_cell.length_b   1.000
_cell.length_c   1.000
_cell.angle_alpha   90.00
_cell.angle_beta   90.00
_cell.angle_gamma   90.00
#
_symmetry.space_group_name_H-M   'P 1'
#
loop_
_entity.id
_entity.type
_entity.pdbx_description
1 polymer ?
#
loop_
_entity_poly.entity_id
_entity_poly.type
_entity_poly.pdbx_seq_one_letter_code
_entity_poly.pdbx_strand_id
1 'polypeptide(L)'
;MIYGTINCLYYYYRFLSTSQFVQGYKHQSGEVSKIPAGEIENLIRTEIADFLLERIKLAQSYNIDRIIVDPGIGFGKTLDHNLTILRHLRLFRELGHPLLLGVSRKSFIGTLTNQTNPSDRLFGTAAACTIGVSKGVDILRVHDPKAIKEVCAVAD
;
A
#
# COMPACT_ATOMS: atom_id res chain seq x y z
N MET A 1 21.05 15.00 -15.53
CA MET A 1 20.84 13.90 -14.57
C MET A 1 20.17 14.47 -13.34
N ILE A 2 18.85 14.38 -13.26
CA ILE A 2 18.08 14.55 -12.02
C ILE A 2 16.99 13.47 -12.12
N TYR A 3 17.19 12.36 -11.43
CA TYR A 3 16.15 11.32 -11.27
C TYR A 3 15.43 11.66 -9.97
N GLY A 4 14.25 12.27 -10.08
CA GLY A 4 13.43 12.70 -8.95
C GLY A 4 12.11 13.18 -9.50
N THR A 5 11.19 12.25 -9.72
CA THR A 5 9.79 12.58 -9.94
C THR A 5 8.98 11.30 -9.75
N ILE A 6 8.34 11.21 -8.58
CA ILE A 6 7.12 10.43 -8.43
C ILE A 6 6.13 11.01 -9.43
N ASN A 7 6.12 10.43 -10.63
CA ASN A 7 5.11 10.70 -11.62
C ASN A 7 3.80 10.19 -11.05
N CYS A 8 2.93 11.12 -10.61
CA CYS A 8 1.51 10.84 -10.38
C CYS A 8 0.87 10.42 -11.72
N LEU A 9 1.15 9.18 -12.14
CA LEU A 9 0.68 8.61 -13.39
C LEU A 9 -0.77 8.16 -13.23
N TYR A 10 -1.64 8.87 -13.92
CA TYR A 10 -3.03 8.47 -14.17
C TYR A 10 -3.04 7.55 -15.39
N TYR A 11 -2.90 6.22 -15.24
CA TYR A 11 -3.07 5.31 -16.38
C TYR A 11 -3.67 3.95 -16.05
N TYR A 12 -4.56 3.56 -16.96
CA TYR A 12 -5.25 2.28 -17.15
C TYR A 12 -4.22 1.14 -17.25
N TYR A 13 -4.02 0.40 -16.16
CA TYR A 13 -3.31 -0.88 -16.19
C TYR A 13 -4.16 -1.93 -15.51
N ARG A 14 -4.22 -3.11 -16.13
CA ARG A 14 -4.94 -4.28 -15.64
C ARG A 14 -4.30 -4.71 -14.32
N PHE A 15 -4.81 -4.11 -13.26
CA PHE A 15 -4.35 -4.22 -11.88
C PHE A 15 -4.40 -5.70 -11.48
N LEU A 16 -3.27 -6.27 -11.06
CA LEU A 16 -3.29 -7.33 -10.06
C LEU A 16 -3.57 -6.64 -8.72
N SER A 17 -4.73 -6.01 -8.59
CA SER A 17 -5.14 -5.48 -7.29
C SER A 17 -5.41 -6.68 -6.41
N THR A 18 -4.93 -6.59 -5.18
CA THR A 18 -5.42 -7.41 -4.07
C THR A 18 -6.96 -7.44 -4.04
N SER A 19 -7.64 -6.42 -4.58
CA SER A 19 -9.11 -6.34 -4.63
C SER A 19 -9.83 -7.36 -5.52
N GLN A 20 -9.19 -8.03 -6.50
CA GLN A 20 -9.84 -9.15 -7.22
C GLN A 20 -9.69 -10.50 -6.49
N PHE A 21 -8.83 -10.60 -5.48
CA PHE A 21 -8.58 -11.85 -4.74
C PHE A 21 -8.84 -11.76 -3.24
N VAL A 22 -9.23 -10.60 -2.68
CA VAL A 22 -9.71 -10.49 -1.29
C VAL A 22 -10.96 -11.35 -1.04
N GLN A 23 -11.69 -11.78 -2.08
CA GLN A 23 -12.74 -12.79 -1.90
C GLN A 23 -12.19 -14.20 -1.58
N GLY A 24 -10.94 -14.49 -1.94
CA GLY A 24 -10.26 -15.76 -1.67
C GLY A 24 -9.34 -15.74 -0.44
N TYR A 25 -8.83 -14.58 -0.02
CA TYR A 25 -8.03 -14.46 1.20
C TYR A 25 -8.93 -14.28 2.44
N LYS A 26 -9.81 -15.26 2.68
CA LYS A 26 -10.33 -15.53 4.02
C LYS A 26 -9.32 -16.45 4.69
N HIS A 27 -8.35 -15.91 5.42
CA HIS A 27 -7.67 -16.72 6.42
C HIS A 27 -8.75 -17.23 7.37
N GLN A 28 -8.81 -18.55 7.56
CA GLN A 28 -9.59 -19.14 8.65
C GLN A 28 -9.15 -18.42 9.92
N SER A 29 -10.08 -17.69 10.52
CA SER A 29 -9.88 -16.87 11.70
C SER A 29 -9.47 -17.73 12.90
N GLY A 30 -8.21 -18.18 12.93
CA GLY A 30 -7.51 -18.40 14.19
C GLY A 30 -7.29 -17.02 14.80
N GLU A 31 -7.72 -16.85 16.05
CA GLU A 31 -7.78 -15.57 16.76
C GLU A 31 -6.44 -14.80 16.74
N VAL A 32 -6.28 -13.88 15.77
CA VAL A 32 -5.16 -12.92 15.67
C VAL A 32 -5.02 -12.08 16.96
N SER A 33 -6.07 -12.01 17.79
CA SER A 33 -6.09 -11.32 19.07
C SER A 33 -5.15 -11.89 20.15
N LYS A 34 -4.51 -13.05 19.93
CA LYS A 34 -3.63 -13.70 20.92
C LYS A 34 -2.13 -13.68 20.59
N ILE A 35 -1.73 -13.13 19.44
CA ILE A 35 -0.32 -13.13 19.01
C ILE A 35 0.37 -11.84 19.48
N PRO A 36 1.60 -11.89 20.04
CA PRO A 36 2.35 -10.69 20.41
C PRO A 36 2.56 -9.74 19.22
N ALA A 37 2.52 -8.42 19.46
CA ALA A 37 2.59 -7.41 18.39
C ALA A 37 3.81 -7.55 17.45
N GLY A 38 4.97 -7.96 17.97
CA GLY A 38 6.19 -8.19 17.17
C GLY A 38 6.12 -9.44 16.29
N GLU A 39 5.37 -10.47 16.70
CA GLU A 39 5.12 -11.66 15.90
C GLU A 39 4.06 -11.40 14.83
N ILE A 40 3.02 -10.61 15.16
CA ILE A 40 2.04 -10.11 14.18
C ILE A 40 2.74 -9.29 13.08
N GLU A 41 3.68 -8.42 13.45
CA GLU A 41 4.46 -7.61 12.51
C GLU A 41 5.25 -8.49 11.53
N ASN A 42 5.99 -9.47 12.04
CA ASN A 42 6.76 -10.39 11.22
C ASN A 42 5.86 -11.26 10.33
N LEU A 43 4.75 -11.75 10.87
CA LEU A 43 3.80 -12.61 10.15
C LEU A 43 3.13 -11.87 8.99
N ILE A 44 2.57 -10.69 9.23
CA ILE A 44 1.92 -9.89 8.19
C ILE A 44 2.92 -9.50 7.10
N ARG A 45 4.14 -9.17 7.52
CA ARG A 45 5.24 -8.86 6.61
C ARG A 45 5.57 -10.04 5.70
N THR A 46 5.78 -11.22 6.25
CA THR A 46 6.13 -12.42 5.46
C THR A 46 4.95 -12.88 4.61
N GLU A 47 3.74 -12.98 5.18
CA GLU A 47 2.57 -13.48 4.45
C GLU A 47 2.19 -12.61 3.26
N ILE A 48 2.18 -11.28 3.42
CA ILE A 48 1.86 -10.38 2.30
C ILE A 48 2.97 -10.42 1.25
N ALA A 49 4.24 -10.40 1.65
CA ALA A 49 5.37 -10.42 0.72
C ALA A 49 5.44 -11.76 -0.05
N ASP A 50 5.26 -12.88 0.64
CA ASP A 50 5.25 -14.24 0.05
C ASP A 50 4.10 -14.39 -0.93
N PHE A 51 2.91 -13.93 -0.55
CA PHE A 51 1.75 -13.89 -1.45
C PHE A 51 2.06 -13.08 -2.71
N LEU A 52 2.57 -11.85 -2.56
CA LEU A 52 2.91 -11.00 -3.69
C LEU A 52 3.98 -11.64 -4.59
N LEU A 53 5.00 -12.27 -4.01
CA LEU A 53 6.04 -12.98 -4.73
C LEU A 53 5.49 -14.16 -5.54
N GLU A 54 4.55 -14.93 -4.96
CA GLU A 54 3.85 -16.00 -5.68
C GLU A 54 3.06 -15.44 -6.87
N ARG A 55 2.35 -14.32 -6.67
CA ARG A 55 1.61 -13.65 -7.75
C ARG A 55 2.52 -13.10 -8.85
N ILE A 56 3.68 -12.56 -8.49
CA ILE A 56 4.70 -12.11 -9.44
C ILE A 56 5.17 -13.30 -10.30
N LYS A 57 5.57 -14.40 -9.67
CA LYS A 57 6.03 -15.62 -10.36
C LYS A 57 4.97 -16.17 -11.30
N LEU A 58 3.71 -16.18 -10.87
CA LEU A 58 2.59 -16.60 -11.70
C LEU A 58 2.37 -15.66 -12.90
N ALA A 59 2.45 -14.34 -12.70
CA ALA A 59 2.33 -13.40 -13.81
C ALA A 59 3.45 -13.59 -14.84
N GLN A 60 4.68 -13.78 -14.37
CA GLN A 60 5.85 -14.05 -15.21
C GLN A 60 5.72 -15.37 -15.99
N SER A 61 5.11 -16.42 -15.42
CA SER A 61 4.88 -17.68 -16.16
C SER A 61 3.92 -17.52 -17.35
N TYR A 62 3.12 -16.44 -17.37
CA TYR A 62 2.30 -16.03 -18.50
C TYR A 62 2.94 -14.92 -19.37
N ASN A 63 4.24 -14.64 -19.20
CA ASN A 63 4.98 -13.57 -19.89
C ASN A 63 4.41 -12.17 -19.62
N ILE A 64 3.91 -11.93 -18.40
CA ILE A 64 3.46 -10.61 -17.96
C ILE A 64 4.62 -9.96 -17.19
N ASP A 65 5.36 -9.07 -17.85
CA ASP A 65 6.55 -8.45 -17.26
C ASP A 65 6.29 -7.05 -16.68
N ARG A 66 5.17 -6.42 -17.07
CA ARG A 66 4.76 -5.10 -16.57
C ARG A 66 3.97 -5.25 -15.28
N ILE A 67 4.70 -5.52 -14.19
CA ILE A 67 4.13 -5.75 -12.86
C ILE A 67 4.33 -4.52 -11.98
N ILE A 68 3.30 -4.15 -11.24
CA ILE A 68 3.33 -3.16 -10.16
C ILE A 68 2.87 -3.88 -8.90
N VAL A 69 3.56 -3.66 -7.79
CA VAL A 69 3.24 -4.26 -6.49
C VAL A 69 2.41 -3.27 -5.68
N ASP A 70 1.30 -3.74 -5.11
CA ASP A 70 0.50 -2.98 -4.13
C ASP A 70 0.32 -3.85 -2.87
N PRO A 71 0.89 -3.47 -1.71
CA PRO A 71 0.76 -4.23 -0.46
C PRO A 71 -0.66 -4.18 0.11
N GLY A 72 -1.54 -3.35 -0.46
CA GLY A 72 -2.97 -3.39 -0.24
C GLY A 72 -3.36 -2.88 1.13
N ILE A 73 -2.98 -1.66 1.50
CA ILE A 73 -3.56 -0.97 2.68
C ILE A 73 -5.09 -0.94 2.53
N GLY A 74 -5.85 -1.05 3.62
CA GLY A 74 -7.30 -1.26 3.59
C GLY A 74 -7.65 -2.70 3.23
N PHE A 75 -8.79 -2.92 2.55
CA PHE A 75 -9.28 -4.25 2.14
C PHE A 75 -9.39 -5.25 3.31
N GLY A 76 -10.29 -5.00 4.26
CA GLY A 76 -10.53 -5.91 5.39
C GLY A 76 -9.42 -5.95 6.45
N LYS A 77 -8.35 -5.17 6.28
CA LYS A 77 -7.25 -5.06 7.25
C LYS A 77 -7.63 -4.17 8.44
N THR A 78 -7.23 -4.60 9.64
CA THR A 78 -7.36 -3.83 10.89
C THR A 78 -6.47 -2.58 10.86
N LEU A 79 -6.67 -1.66 11.82
CA LEU A 79 -5.80 -0.49 11.96
C LEU A 79 -4.33 -0.90 12.09
N ASP A 80 -4.03 -1.88 12.95
CA ASP A 80 -2.66 -2.35 13.18
C ASP A 80 -2.05 -2.96 11.93
N HIS A 81 -2.80 -3.76 11.16
CA HIS A 81 -2.32 -4.31 9.90
C HIS A 81 -1.93 -3.20 8.91
N ASN A 82 -2.77 -2.15 8.81
CA ASN A 82 -2.50 -1.02 7.92
C ASN A 82 -1.26 -0.23 8.33
N LEU A 83 -1.11 0.02 9.64
CA LEU A 83 0.05 0.72 10.19
C LEU A 83 1.34 -0.09 10.03
N THR A 84 1.28 -1.40 10.24
CA THR A 84 2.39 -2.32 9.99
C THR A 84 2.84 -2.25 8.53
N ILE A 85 1.92 -2.39 7.57
CA ILE A 85 2.26 -2.27 6.14
C ILE A 85 2.93 -0.93 5.84
N LEU A 86 2.37 0.18 6.36
CA LEU A 86 2.91 1.52 6.14
C LEU A 86 4.32 1.69 6.74
N ARG A 87 4.58 1.11 7.92
CA ARG A 87 5.90 1.14 8.57
C ARG A 87 6.95 0.37 7.76
N HIS A 88 6.57 -0.71 7.10
CA HIS A 88 7.52 -1.62 6.43
C HIS A 88 7.47 -1.58 4.90
N LEU A 89 7.02 -0.47 4.30
CA LEU A 89 6.92 -0.34 2.84
C LEU A 89 8.21 -0.68 2.07
N ARG A 90 9.39 -0.42 2.66
CA ARG A 90 10.69 -0.69 2.04
C ARG A 90 10.86 -2.17 1.67
N LEU A 91 10.30 -3.09 2.44
CA LEU A 91 10.45 -4.53 2.18
C LEU A 91 9.77 -4.95 0.89
N PHE A 92 8.63 -4.33 0.54
CA PHE A 92 7.94 -4.64 -0.70
C PHE A 92 8.71 -4.13 -1.93
N ARG A 93 9.65 -3.20 -1.77
CA ARG A 93 10.58 -2.81 -2.85
C ARG A 93 11.60 -3.91 -3.15
N GLU A 94 11.94 -4.75 -2.18
CA GLU A 94 12.89 -5.87 -2.36
C GLU A 94 12.33 -6.94 -3.31
N LEU A 95 11.03 -6.89 -3.63
CA LEU A 95 10.40 -7.72 -4.66
C LEU A 95 10.81 -7.35 -6.10
N GLY A 96 11.57 -6.27 -6.30
CA GLY A 96 12.16 -5.94 -7.60
C GLY A 96 11.21 -5.29 -8.62
N HIS A 97 10.05 -4.82 -8.17
CA HIS A 97 9.02 -4.20 -9.01
C HIS A 97 8.59 -2.83 -8.46
N PRO A 98 8.10 -1.91 -9.31
CA PRO A 98 7.55 -0.63 -8.86
C PRO A 98 6.46 -0.83 -7.79
N LEU A 99 6.54 -0.05 -6.72
CA LEU A 99 5.66 -0.09 -5.57
C LEU A 99 4.59 1.01 -5.67
N LEU A 100 3.32 0.61 -5.60
CA LEU A 100 2.16 1.49 -5.54
C LEU A 100 1.61 1.57 -4.12
N LEU A 101 1.24 2.77 -3.69
CA LEU A 101 0.56 3.02 -2.43
C LEU A 101 -0.77 3.76 -2.65
N GLY A 102 -1.87 3.09 -2.31
CA GLY A 102 -3.19 3.71 -2.25
C GLY A 102 -3.65 3.94 -0.82
N VAL A 103 -3.35 5.10 -0.22
CA VAL A 103 -3.78 5.46 1.15
C VAL A 103 -4.90 6.50 1.18
N SER A 104 -5.18 7.16 0.05
CA SER A 104 -6.06 8.32 -0.01
C SER A 104 -7.46 8.04 0.53
N ARG A 105 -7.87 8.84 1.52
CA ARG A 105 -9.18 8.85 2.18
C ARG A 105 -9.58 7.54 2.87
N LYS A 106 -8.65 6.59 3.07
CA LYS A 106 -8.97 5.27 3.67
C LYS A 106 -9.42 5.38 5.13
N SER A 107 -10.19 4.39 5.57
CA SER A 107 -10.82 4.34 6.89
C SER A 107 -9.83 4.45 8.04
N PHE A 108 -8.64 3.83 7.93
CA PHE A 108 -7.61 3.90 8.98
C PHE A 108 -7.19 5.34 9.29
N ILE A 109 -7.16 6.22 8.28
CA ILE A 109 -6.89 7.65 8.47
C ILE A 109 -8.03 8.29 9.28
N GLY A 110 -9.28 7.96 8.92
CA GLY A 110 -10.44 8.42 9.67
C GLY A 110 -10.41 8.00 11.13
N THR A 111 -10.02 6.76 11.41
CA THR A 111 -9.85 6.25 12.77
C THR A 111 -8.78 7.03 13.55
N LEU A 112 -7.63 7.32 12.94
CA LEU A 112 -6.52 8.04 13.59
C LEU A 112 -6.79 9.54 13.80
N THR A 113 -7.57 10.15 12.90
CA THR A 113 -7.80 11.60 12.87
C THR A 113 -9.18 12.00 13.39
N ASN A 114 -9.98 11.03 13.82
CA ASN A 114 -11.39 11.20 14.19
C ASN A 114 -12.24 11.85 13.06
N GLN A 115 -11.91 11.55 11.80
CA GLN A 115 -12.60 12.07 10.62
C GLN A 115 -13.54 11.00 10.05
N THR A 116 -14.84 11.18 10.27
CA THR A 116 -15.88 10.24 9.82
C THR A 116 -16.11 10.32 8.31
N ASN A 117 -16.07 11.51 7.73
CA ASN A 117 -16.25 11.72 6.30
C ASN A 117 -14.92 11.50 5.53
N PRO A 118 -14.90 10.66 4.48
CA PRO A 118 -13.73 10.46 3.64
C PRO A 118 -13.14 11.75 3.02
N SER A 119 -13.97 12.76 2.70
CA SER A 119 -13.47 14.02 2.11
C SER A 119 -12.57 14.81 3.05
N ASP A 120 -12.74 14.64 4.36
CA ASP A 120 -12.08 15.47 5.38
C ASP A 120 -10.70 14.91 5.76
N ARG A 121 -10.28 13.82 5.09
CA ARG A 121 -9.05 13.07 5.37
C ARG A 121 -7.86 13.53 4.52
N LEU A 122 -7.90 14.74 3.95
CA LEU A 122 -6.85 15.23 3.05
C LEU A 122 -5.49 15.31 3.75
N PHE A 123 -5.41 15.90 4.95
CA PHE A 123 -4.13 16.03 5.66
C PHE A 123 -3.59 14.69 6.16
N GLY A 124 -4.46 13.80 6.64
CA GLY A 124 -4.04 12.44 6.97
C GLY A 124 -3.58 11.64 5.75
N THR A 125 -4.18 11.89 4.57
CA THR A 125 -3.71 11.34 3.30
C THR A 125 -2.34 11.89 2.95
N ALA A 126 -2.14 13.21 3.03
CA ALA A 126 -0.86 13.85 2.76
C ALA A 126 0.26 13.31 3.66
N ALA A 127 -0.01 13.14 4.96
CA ALA A 127 0.92 12.54 5.91
C ALA A 127 1.29 11.10 5.51
N ALA A 128 0.30 10.25 5.21
CA ALA A 128 0.55 8.88 4.78
C ALA A 128 1.29 8.80 3.43
N CYS A 129 0.99 9.71 2.49
CA CYS A 129 1.72 9.84 1.23
C CYS A 129 3.18 10.22 1.46
N THR A 130 3.47 11.20 2.33
CA THR A 130 4.83 11.61 2.71
C THR A 130 5.64 10.44 3.29
N ILE A 131 5.01 9.61 4.13
CA ILE A 131 5.62 8.38 4.64
C ILE A 131 5.91 7.40 3.49
N GLY A 132 4.98 7.27 2.54
CA GLY A 132 5.17 6.46 1.33
C GLY A 132 6.38 6.93 0.52
N VAL A 133 6.46 8.22 0.21
CA VAL A 133 7.57 8.83 -0.53
C VAL A 133 8.90 8.58 0.17
N SER A 134 9.01 8.89 1.47
CA SER A 134 10.24 8.69 2.25
C SER A 134 10.67 7.22 2.37
N LYS A 135 9.75 6.26 2.11
CA LYS A 135 10.05 4.82 2.05
C LYS A 135 10.29 4.30 0.64
N GLY A 136 10.31 5.18 -0.36
CA GLY A 136 10.57 4.87 -1.75
C GLY A 136 9.36 4.27 -2.46
N VAL A 137 8.14 4.71 -2.20
CA VAL A 137 7.02 4.34 -3.07
C VAL A 137 7.18 5.02 -4.43
N ASP A 138 7.05 4.26 -5.51
CA ASP A 138 7.21 4.79 -6.88
C ASP A 138 5.91 5.45 -7.39
N ILE A 139 4.74 4.98 -6.93
CA ILE A 139 3.44 5.43 -7.41
C ILE A 139 2.48 5.69 -6.23
N LEU A 140 1.92 6.90 -6.16
CA LEU A 140 0.83 7.23 -5.24
C LEU A 140 -0.51 7.24 -5.97
N ARG A 141 -1.49 6.45 -5.48
CA ARG A 141 -2.87 6.48 -5.97
C ARG A 141 -3.74 7.36 -5.06
N VAL A 142 -4.19 8.50 -5.57
CA VAL A 142 -4.88 9.53 -4.77
C VAL A 142 -6.11 10.12 -5.46
N HIS A 143 -7.05 10.64 -4.66
CA HIS A 143 -8.25 11.34 -5.17
C HIS A 143 -8.01 12.83 -5.43
N ASP A 144 -7.00 13.42 -4.78
CA ASP A 144 -6.71 14.87 -4.78
C ASP A 144 -5.31 15.14 -5.37
N PRO A 145 -5.08 14.90 -6.67
CA PRO A 145 -3.74 14.88 -7.26
C PRO A 145 -3.01 16.22 -7.18
N LYS A 146 -3.73 17.36 -7.26
CA LYS A 146 -3.12 18.68 -7.16
C LYS A 146 -2.45 18.88 -5.79
N ALA A 147 -3.19 18.63 -4.71
CA ALA A 147 -2.69 18.78 -3.35
C ALA A 147 -1.55 17.80 -3.04
N ILE A 148 -1.68 16.55 -3.48
CA ILE A 148 -0.62 15.54 -3.22
C ILE A 148 0.63 15.80 -4.05
N LYS A 149 0.51 16.39 -5.24
CA LYS A 149 1.68 16.82 -6.03
C LYS A 149 2.52 17.85 -5.26
N GLU A 150 1.90 18.80 -4.57
CA GLU A 150 2.61 19.78 -3.73
C GLU A 150 3.32 19.10 -2.55
N VAL A 151 2.68 18.11 -1.94
CA VAL A 151 3.29 17.28 -0.88
C VAL A 151 4.50 16.51 -1.41
N CYS A 152 4.37 15.85 -2.56
CA CYS A 152 5.48 15.13 -3.21
C CYS A 152 6.65 16.04 -3.52
N ALA A 153 6.41 17.26 -4.00
CA ALA A 153 7.47 18.21 -4.32
C ALA A 153 8.35 18.61 -3.12
N VAL A 154 7.87 18.40 -1.90
CA VAL A 154 8.62 18.63 -0.65
C VAL A 154 9.19 17.33 -0.08
N ALA A 155 8.53 16.20 -0.31
CA ALA A 155 8.86 14.91 0.30
C ALA A 155 9.88 14.06 -0.49
N ASP A 156 10.01 14.29 -1.81
CA ASP A 156 10.95 13.62 -2.74
C ASP A 156 12.38 14.14 -2.57
#